data_AF-B5XF27-F1
#
_entry.id   AF-B5XF27-F1
#
_cell.length_a   1.000
_cell.length_b   1.000
_cell.length_c   1.000
_cell.angle_alpha   90.00
_cell.angle_beta   90.00
_cell.angle_gamma   90.00
#
_symmetry.space_group_name_H-M   'P 1'
#
loop_
_entity.id
_entity.type
_entity.pdbx_description
1 polymer ?
#
loop_
_entity_poly.entity_id
_entity_poly.type
_entity_poly.pdbx_seq_one_letter_code
_entity_poly.pdbx_strand_id
1 'polypeptide(L)'
;MELSESVQKGLQSLADATFFDMKTFSVLIEVAFRSLLSAHADRSVLDQPEFKALDQKLLKHCHTAATTCILEGVKQNADKSTISACLEDVSFDAERTEVFYTTYLVITTLLCSSHVNNFLLQRSSFQIHSRSQPQTVFFLMCSPEI
;
A
#
# COMPACT_ATOMS: atom_id res chain seq x y z
N MET A 1 8.18 7.95 -10.48
CA MET A 1 7.31 7.90 -9.29
C MET A 1 8.12 8.36 -8.10
N GLU A 2 7.68 9.39 -7.37
CA GLU A 2 8.40 9.90 -6.18
C GLU A 2 7.69 9.45 -4.91
N LEU A 3 8.35 8.62 -4.11
CA LEU A 3 7.83 8.13 -2.83
C LEU A 3 8.55 8.82 -1.66
N SER A 4 7.84 9.12 -0.58
CA SER A 4 8.47 9.68 0.63
C SER A 4 9.44 8.68 1.28
N GLU A 5 10.43 9.16 2.02
CA GLU A 5 11.41 8.30 2.70
C GLU A 5 10.76 7.25 3.62
N SER A 6 9.65 7.62 4.27
CA SER A 6 8.88 6.70 5.11
C SER A 6 8.30 5.54 4.28
N VAL A 7 7.75 5.83 3.10
CA VAL A 7 7.23 4.81 2.20
C VAL A 7 8.36 3.94 1.66
N GLN A 8 9.48 4.55 1.24
CA GLN A 8 10.64 3.80 0.76
C GLN A 8 11.19 2.84 1.82
N LYS A 9 11.32 3.26 3.08
CA LYS A 9 11.76 2.38 4.19
C LYS A 9 10.80 1.23 4.45
N GLY A 10 9.50 1.48 4.36
CA GLY A 10 8.48 0.44 4.48
C GLY A 10 8.58 -0.59 3.34
N LEU A 11 8.82 -0.13 2.11
CA LEU A 11 9.03 -1.01 0.96
C LEU A 11 10.37 -1.77 1.07
N GLN A 12 11.46 -1.13 1.48
CA GLN A 12 12.75 -1.80 1.69
C GLN A 12 12.63 -2.91 2.74
N SER A 13 11.90 -2.64 3.83
CA SER A 13 11.61 -3.66 4.85
C SER A 13 10.79 -4.83 4.29
N LEU A 14 9.86 -4.54 3.38
CA LEU A 14 9.05 -5.53 2.68
C LEU A 14 9.85 -6.36 1.67
N ALA A 15 10.90 -5.78 1.08
CA ALA A 15 11.81 -6.46 0.15
C ALA A 15 12.77 -7.43 0.86
N ASP A 16 13.03 -7.18 2.14
CA ASP A 16 14.00 -7.93 2.93
C ASP A 16 13.44 -9.31 3.32
N ALA A 17 14.10 -10.36 2.81
CA ALA A 17 13.74 -11.75 3.04
C ALA A 17 13.90 -12.21 4.50
N THR A 18 14.63 -11.45 5.32
CA THR A 18 14.74 -11.73 6.77
C THR A 18 13.45 -11.42 7.51
N PHE A 19 12.65 -10.48 7.01
CA PHE A 19 11.35 -10.12 7.56
C PHE A 19 10.20 -10.76 6.79
N PHE A 20 10.28 -10.83 5.46
CA PHE A 20 9.21 -11.33 4.60
C PHE A 20 9.73 -12.38 3.62
N ASP A 21 9.45 -13.65 3.91
CA ASP A 21 9.55 -14.69 2.89
C ASP A 21 8.55 -14.45 1.75
N MET A 22 8.70 -15.13 0.62
CA MET A 22 7.85 -14.93 -0.56
C MET A 22 6.36 -15.18 -0.31
N LYS A 23 6.00 -16.13 0.56
CA LYS A 23 4.60 -16.38 0.91
C LYS A 23 4.06 -15.18 1.67
N THR A 24 4.75 -14.75 2.72
CA THR A 24 4.31 -13.65 3.58
C THR A 24 4.29 -12.31 2.85
N PHE A 25 5.27 -12.07 1.97
CA PHE A 25 5.27 -10.96 1.02
C PHE A 25 4.03 -10.95 0.14
N SER A 26 3.71 -12.08 -0.52
CA SER A 26 2.58 -12.18 -1.45
C SER A 26 1.25 -11.88 -0.75
N VAL A 27 1.06 -12.44 0.46
CA VAL A 27 -0.14 -12.16 1.28
C VAL A 27 -0.21 -10.67 1.66
N LEU A 28 0.91 -10.02 1.96
CA LEU A 28 0.90 -8.59 2.27
C LEU A 28 0.51 -7.75 1.07
N ILE A 29 1.01 -8.07 -0.12
CA ILE A 29 0.63 -7.40 -1.36
C ILE A 29 -0.88 -7.56 -1.58
N GLU A 30 -1.42 -8.79 -1.54
CA GLU A 30 -2.85 -9.05 -1.66
C GLU A 30 -3.69 -8.26 -0.65
N VAL A 31 -3.25 -8.20 0.61
CA VAL A 31 -3.94 -7.47 1.68
C VAL A 31 -3.89 -5.96 1.48
N ALA A 32 -2.76 -5.41 1.04
CA ALA A 32 -2.62 -3.99 0.68
C ALA A 32 -3.63 -3.61 -0.41
N PHE A 33 -3.79 -4.49 -1.39
CA PHE A 33 -4.75 -4.34 -2.46
C PHE A 33 -6.22 -4.51 -2.02
N ARG A 34 -6.53 -5.54 -1.24
CA ARG A 34 -7.88 -5.73 -0.66
C ARG A 34 -8.33 -4.52 0.15
N SER A 35 -7.39 -3.88 0.85
CA SER A 35 -7.63 -2.66 1.63
C SER A 35 -8.04 -1.46 0.77
N LEU A 36 -7.68 -1.45 -0.52
CA LEU A 36 -8.10 -0.43 -1.47
C LEU A 36 -9.48 -0.70 -2.06
N LEU A 37 -9.87 -1.98 -2.18
CA LEU A 37 -11.15 -2.39 -2.75
C LEU A 37 -12.27 -2.42 -1.69
N SER A 38 -11.94 -2.57 -0.41
CA SER A 38 -12.93 -2.60 0.67
C SER A 38 -13.36 -1.19 1.07
N ALA A 39 -14.67 -0.91 1.01
CA ALA A 39 -15.26 0.38 1.42
C ALA A 39 -15.02 0.71 2.92
N HIS A 40 -14.74 -0.31 3.73
CA HIS A 40 -14.21 -0.16 5.08
C HIS A 40 -12.79 -0.69 5.12
N ALA A 41 -11.87 0.12 5.66
CA ALA A 41 -10.55 -0.32 6.07
C ALA A 41 -10.74 -1.30 7.23
N ASP A 42 -11.00 -2.56 6.88
CA ASP A 42 -11.24 -3.60 7.86
C ASP A 42 -9.97 -3.78 8.69
N ARG A 43 -10.07 -3.51 9.98
CA ARG A 43 -8.94 -3.60 10.90
C ARG A 43 -8.38 -5.05 10.95
N SER A 44 -9.21 -6.02 10.55
CA SER A 44 -8.85 -7.44 10.44
C SER A 44 -8.10 -7.81 9.17
N VAL A 45 -7.88 -6.89 8.23
CA VAL A 45 -7.18 -7.21 6.98
C VAL A 45 -5.75 -7.71 7.24
N LEU A 46 -5.13 -7.24 8.33
CA LEU A 46 -3.81 -7.67 8.80
C LEU A 46 -3.85 -8.85 9.80
N ASP A 47 -5.02 -9.38 10.15
CA ASP A 47 -5.15 -10.56 11.02
C ASP A 47 -5.04 -11.87 10.22
N GLN A 48 -4.00 -11.96 9.37
CA GLN A 48 -3.70 -13.18 8.61
C GLN A 48 -2.83 -14.15 9.43
N PRO A 49 -3.02 -15.47 9.30
CA PRO A 49 -2.19 -16.44 10.01
C PRO A 49 -0.71 -16.33 9.66
N GLU A 50 -0.38 -15.90 8.44
CA GLU A 50 0.99 -15.65 7.96
C GLU A 50 1.71 -14.53 8.73
N PHE A 51 0.97 -13.58 9.29
CA PHE A 51 1.57 -12.41 9.95
C PHE A 51 1.78 -12.59 11.45
N LYS A 52 1.36 -13.71 12.04
CA LYS A 52 1.40 -13.93 13.50
C LYS A 52 2.80 -13.83 14.12
N ALA A 53 3.83 -14.17 13.35
CA ALA A 53 5.23 -14.13 13.81
C ALA A 53 5.91 -12.78 13.58
N LEU A 54 5.28 -11.86 12.84
CA LEU A 54 5.87 -10.58 12.47
C LEU A 54 5.59 -9.49 13.49
N ASP A 55 6.52 -8.56 13.63
CA ASP A 55 6.30 -7.36 14.42
C ASP A 55 5.14 -6.54 13.83
N GLN A 56 4.17 -6.21 14.67
CA GLN A 56 2.94 -5.55 14.22
C GLN A 56 3.18 -4.12 13.71
N LYS A 57 4.21 -3.42 14.23
CA LYS A 57 4.54 -2.06 13.76
C LYS A 57 5.17 -2.13 12.39
N LEU A 58 6.10 -3.06 12.18
CA LEU A 58 6.72 -3.35 10.89
C LEU A 58 5.65 -3.71 9.85
N LEU A 59 4.74 -4.63 10.19
CA LEU A 59 3.67 -5.06 9.31
C LEU A 59 2.77 -3.89 8.87
N LYS A 60 2.31 -3.07 9.82
CA LYS A 60 1.49 -1.88 9.53
C LYS A 60 2.22 -0.86 8.66
N HIS A 61 3.52 -0.68 8.90
CA HIS A 61 4.34 0.23 8.13
C HIS A 61 4.51 -0.25 6.69
N CYS A 62 4.85 -1.53 6.49
CA CYS A 62 4.98 -2.15 5.16
C CYS A 62 3.65 -2.13 4.39
N HIS A 63 2.54 -2.47 5.05
CA HIS A 63 1.20 -2.41 4.46
C HIS A 63 0.84 -0.99 4.00
N THR A 64 1.07 0.01 4.85
CA THR A 64 0.82 1.42 4.50
C THR A 64 1.69 1.84 3.32
N ALA A 65 2.97 1.50 3.34
CA ALA A 65 3.91 1.81 2.28
C ALA A 65 3.53 1.17 0.94
N ALA A 66 3.21 -0.13 0.92
CA ALA A 66 2.73 -0.83 -0.26
C ALA A 66 1.44 -0.20 -0.81
N THR A 67 0.46 0.05 0.06
CA THR A 67 -0.81 0.69 -0.31
C THR A 67 -0.59 2.08 -0.92
N THR A 68 0.31 2.89 -0.35
CA THR A 68 0.67 4.20 -0.90
C THR A 68 1.39 4.09 -2.24
N CYS A 69 2.34 3.15 -2.38
CA CYS A 69 3.05 2.91 -3.62
C CYS A 69 2.08 2.55 -4.77
N ILE A 70 1.11 1.66 -4.49
CA ILE A 70 0.06 1.28 -5.43
C ILE A 70 -0.73 2.50 -5.88
N LEU A 71 -1.19 3.33 -4.93
CA LEU A 71 -1.99 4.51 -5.23
C LEU A 71 -1.23 5.56 -6.02
N GLU A 72 0.04 5.81 -5.70
CA GLU A 72 0.87 6.74 -6.48
C GLU A 72 1.12 6.20 -7.90
N GLY A 73 1.30 4.89 -8.06
CA GLY A 73 1.39 4.25 -9.37
C GLY A 73 0.12 4.49 -10.20
N VAL A 74 -1.05 4.19 -9.63
CA VAL A 74 -2.35 4.39 -10.28
C VAL A 74 -2.57 5.87 -10.63
N LYS A 75 -2.29 6.77 -9.69
CA LYS A 75 -2.43 8.23 -9.87
C LYS A 75 -1.56 8.78 -11.01
N GLN A 76 -0.35 8.24 -11.17
CA GLN A 76 0.58 8.66 -12.22
C GLN A 76 0.38 7.88 -13.53
N ASN A 77 -0.56 6.92 -13.57
CA ASN A 77 -0.69 5.95 -14.65
C ASN A 77 0.65 5.27 -14.99
N ALA A 78 1.38 4.86 -13.94
CA ALA A 78 2.71 4.31 -14.09
C ALA A 78 2.69 3.01 -14.91
N ASP A 79 3.55 2.96 -15.93
CA ASP A 79 3.77 1.78 -16.76
C ASP A 79 4.68 0.75 -16.06
N LYS A 80 4.88 -0.41 -16.71
CA LYS A 80 5.74 -1.48 -16.18
C LYS A 80 7.16 -1.01 -15.90
N SER A 81 7.75 -0.21 -16.79
CA SER A 81 9.12 0.27 -16.63
C SER A 81 9.26 1.16 -15.41
N THR A 82 8.29 2.05 -15.19
CA THR A 82 8.26 2.99 -14.08
C THR A 82 8.06 2.28 -12.74
N ILE A 83 7.14 1.31 -12.69
CA ILE A 83 6.92 0.51 -11.48
C ILE A 83 8.15 -0.35 -11.16
N SER A 84 8.72 -1.03 -12.17
CA SER A 84 9.87 -1.91 -11.96
C SER A 84 11.08 -1.13 -11.44
N ALA A 85 11.42 -0.01 -12.08
CA ALA A 85 12.51 0.86 -11.64
C ALA A 85 12.31 1.35 -10.18
N CYS A 86 11.07 1.74 -9.83
CA CYS A 86 10.77 2.18 -8.47
C CYS A 86 10.90 1.05 -7.42
N LEU A 87 10.57 -0.19 -7.78
CA LEU A 87 10.67 -1.34 -6.89
C LEU A 87 12.14 -1.81 -6.74
N GLU A 88 12.91 -1.73 -7.82
CA GLU A 88 14.35 -1.98 -7.81
C GLU A 88 15.09 -0.97 -6.90
N ASP A 89 14.70 0.31 -6.90
CA ASP A 89 15.25 1.34 -6.01
C ASP A 89 15.04 1.03 -4.51
N VAL A 90 14.01 0.25 -4.18
CA VAL A 90 13.71 -0.22 -2.81
C VAL A 90 14.10 -1.69 -2.61
N SER A 91 15.00 -2.21 -3.44
CA SER A 91 15.63 -3.53 -3.32
C SER A 91 14.71 -4.74 -3.55
N PHE A 92 13.61 -4.58 -4.27
CA PHE A 92 12.82 -5.75 -4.71
C PHE A 92 13.62 -6.52 -5.76
N ASP A 93 13.66 -7.84 -5.60
CA ASP A 93 14.15 -8.74 -6.64
C ASP A 93 13.11 -8.91 -7.78
N ALA A 94 13.51 -9.64 -8.82
CA ALA A 94 12.69 -9.87 -10.00
C ALA A 94 11.37 -10.61 -9.68
N GLU A 95 11.39 -11.57 -8.76
CA GLU A 95 10.21 -12.37 -8.39
C GLU A 95 9.19 -11.50 -7.64
N ARG A 96 9.65 -10.74 -6.64
CA ARG A 96 8.80 -9.79 -5.89
C ARG A 96 8.25 -8.68 -6.78
N THR A 97 9.07 -8.18 -7.70
CA THR A 97 8.67 -7.17 -8.69
C THR A 97 7.56 -7.70 -9.60
N GLU A 98 7.69 -8.94 -10.08
CA GLU A 98 6.68 -9.56 -10.93
C GLU A 98 5.35 -9.78 -10.19
N VAL A 99 5.40 -10.29 -8.96
CA VAL A 99 4.21 -10.46 -8.10
C VAL A 99 3.53 -9.11 -7.89
N PHE A 100 4.28 -8.09 -7.48
CA PHE A 100 3.73 -6.75 -7.25
C PHE A 100 3.08 -6.18 -8.51
N TYR A 101 3.79 -6.24 -9.65
CA TYR A 101 3.30 -5.66 -10.90
C TYR A 101 2.08 -6.40 -11.44
N THR A 102 2.04 -7.74 -11.31
CA THR A 102 0.88 -8.54 -11.72
C THR A 102 -0.36 -8.14 -10.95
N THR A 103 -0.25 -8.00 -9.63
CA THR A 103 -1.38 -7.57 -8.80
C THR A 103 -1.76 -6.11 -9.06
N TYR A 104 -0.79 -5.23 -9.32
CA TYR A 104 -1.03 -3.84 -9.75
C TYR A 104 -1.83 -3.78 -11.05
N LEU A 105 -1.47 -4.58 -12.06
CA LEU A 105 -2.17 -4.63 -13.35
C LEU A 105 -3.61 -5.09 -13.19
N VAL A 106 -3.84 -6.15 -12.41
CA VAL A 106 -5.19 -6.65 -12.13
C VAL A 106 -6.06 -5.55 -11.54
N ILE A 107 -5.52 -4.75 -10.62
CA ILE A 107 -6.31 -3.72 -9.94
C ILE A 107 -6.50 -2.46 -10.76
N THR A 108 -5.50 -2.04 -11.54
CA THR A 108 -5.74 -0.99 -12.54
C THR A 108 -6.83 -1.41 -13.52
N THR A 109 -6.89 -2.69 -13.90
CA THR A 109 -7.93 -3.24 -14.80
C THR A 109 -9.31 -3.28 -14.13
N LEU A 110 -9.40 -3.73 -12.87
CA LEU A 110 -10.65 -3.68 -12.08
C LEU A 110 -11.11 -2.23 -11.86
N LEU A 111 -10.14 -1.37 -11.50
CA LEU A 111 -10.11 0.10 -11.54
C LEU A 111 -10.93 0.68 -12.69
N CYS A 112 -10.46 0.40 -13.89
CA CYS A 112 -11.02 0.91 -15.14
C CYS A 112 -12.37 0.31 -15.52
N SER A 113 -12.68 -0.91 -15.07
CA SER A 113 -13.95 -1.60 -15.39
C SER A 113 -15.12 -1.09 -14.55
N SER A 114 -14.85 -0.58 -13.34
CA SER A 114 -15.83 0.10 -12.49
C SER A 114 -15.80 1.61 -12.73
N HIS A 115 -16.86 2.17 -13.30
CA HIS A 115 -17.04 3.57 -13.65
C HIS A 115 -16.60 4.58 -12.53
N VAL A 116 -15.41 5.17 -12.73
CA VAL A 116 -15.07 6.62 -12.63
C VAL A 116 -15.05 7.32 -11.23
N ASN A 117 -13.84 7.79 -10.88
CA ASN A 117 -13.48 9.02 -10.13
C ASN A 117 -13.67 9.17 -8.61
N ASN A 118 -14.41 8.35 -7.87
CA ASN A 118 -14.62 8.69 -6.45
C ASN A 118 -13.45 8.37 -5.50
N PHE A 119 -12.63 7.35 -5.76
CA PHE A 119 -11.63 6.92 -4.78
C PHE A 119 -10.40 7.84 -4.68
N LEU A 120 -9.96 8.42 -5.82
CA LEU A 120 -8.85 9.38 -5.84
C LEU A 120 -9.26 10.75 -5.30
N LEU A 121 -10.50 11.19 -5.54
CA LEU A 121 -11.02 12.48 -5.06
C LEU A 121 -11.26 12.52 -3.54
N GLN A 122 -11.67 11.39 -2.93
CA GLN A 122 -11.94 11.36 -1.48
C GLN A 122 -10.65 11.39 -0.64
N ARG A 123 -9.51 10.91 -1.18
CA ARG A 123 -8.22 10.91 -0.48
C ARG A 123 -7.40 12.19 -0.71
N SER A 124 -7.61 12.91 -1.80
CA SER A 124 -7.02 14.25 -2.01
C SER A 124 -7.54 15.31 -1.02
N SER A 125 -8.76 15.17 -0.50
CA SER A 125 -9.28 16.04 0.56
C SER A 125 -8.54 15.89 1.89
N PHE A 126 -7.75 14.84 2.08
CA PHE A 126 -6.93 14.62 3.29
C PHE A 126 -5.55 15.30 3.23
N GLN A 127 -5.16 15.88 2.09
CA GLN A 127 -3.85 16.52 1.90
C GLN A 127 -3.90 18.06 1.81
N ILE A 128 -5.10 18.68 1.73
CA ILE A 128 -5.23 20.15 1.76
C ILE A 128 -5.62 20.63 3.16
N HIS A 129 -4.89 20.19 4.20
CA HIS A 129 -4.85 20.91 5.47
C HIS A 129 -3.55 20.67 6.25
N SER A 130 -2.40 20.76 5.59
CA SER A 130 -1.11 20.77 6.30
C SER A 130 -0.27 21.98 5.90
N ARG A 131 -0.75 23.15 6.31
CA ARG A 131 0.11 24.32 6.58
C ARG A 131 -0.27 24.99 7.90
N SER A 132 -0.19 24.23 8.99
CA SER A 132 0.13 24.71 10.35
C SER A 132 0.24 23.50 11.27
N GLN A 133 1.31 23.44 12.07
CA GLN A 133 1.58 22.45 13.12
C GLN A 133 0.43 22.31 14.16
N PRO A 134 0.48 21.36 15.14
CA PRO A 134 1.44 20.28 15.39
C PRO A 134 0.78 18.89 15.45
N GLN A 135 1.61 17.89 15.69
CA GLN A 135 1.30 16.49 15.99
C GLN A 135 0.01 16.29 16.81
N THR A 136 -0.75 15.24 16.46
CA THR A 136 -1.92 14.63 17.16
C THR A 136 -3.22 14.67 16.33
N VAL A 137 -3.26 14.06 15.14
CA VAL A 137 -4.52 13.57 14.52
C VAL A 137 -4.19 12.71 13.30
N PHE A 138 -3.88 11.43 13.52
CA PHE A 138 -4.06 10.40 12.48
C PHE A 138 -4.75 9.14 13.01
N PHE A 139 -5.42 9.30 14.16
CA PHE A 139 -6.24 8.29 14.81
C PHE A 139 -7.54 8.96 15.22
N LEU A 140 -8.51 9.03 14.32
CA LEU A 140 -9.95 8.96 14.61
C LEU A 140 -10.70 9.16 13.30
N MET A 141 -11.13 8.08 12.67
CA MET A 141 -12.35 8.03 11.86
C MET A 141 -12.73 6.55 11.67
N CYS A 142 -13.03 5.89 12.78
CA CYS A 142 -13.84 4.66 12.79
C CYS A 142 -14.30 4.42 14.23
N SER A 143 -15.39 5.11 14.60
CA SER A 143 -16.33 4.65 15.60
C SER A 143 -17.74 4.92 15.08
N PRO A 144 -18.57 3.90 14.82
CA PRO A 144 -20.01 4.04 14.82
C PRO A 144 -20.57 3.65 16.21
N GLU A 145 -21.49 4.49 16.68
CA GLU A 145 -22.62 4.21 17.60
C GLU A 145 -22.34 3.80 19.06
N ILE A 146 -22.75 4.67 20.00
CA ILE A 146 -24.09 4.62 20.65
C ILE A 146 -24.64 6.05 20.72
#